data_AF-A0A8S1IQ11-F1
#
_entry.id   AF-A0A8S1IQ11-F1
#
_cell.length_a   1.000
_cell.length_b   1.000
_cell.length_c   1.000
_cell.angle_alpha   90.00
_cell.angle_beta   90.00
_cell.angle_gamma   90.00
#
_symmetry.space_group_name_H-M   'P 1'
#
loop_
_entity.id
_entity.type
_entity.pdbx_description
1 polymer ?
#
loop_
_entity_poly.entity_id
_entity_poly.type
_entity_poly.pdbx_seq_one_letter_code
_entity_poly.pdbx_strand_id
1 'polypeptide(L)'
;DGHRLYVEREVPLEVRAYDGANFPTEVGSVESLQVKVLVAGEIKRPESIKIEITSENNLFFHYVHEMNKEGFAEMAEAQRLVIDFAEYGSLLVRLIASCLKEPQAFLGVMVFTRDKAARLDFIQNMEHKFVELLSLKFVASPDEVVRRCLTYRYNNAKSKLAILQAKMADVNAL
;
A
#
# COMPACT_ATOMS: atom_id res chain seq x y z
N ASP A 1 -18.28 -1.71 2.73
CA ASP A 1 -17.48 -2.64 3.56
C ASP A 1 -17.12 -2.08 4.95
N GLY A 2 -17.74 -1.01 5.45
CA GLY A 2 -17.49 -0.50 6.83
C GLY A 2 -16.12 0.14 7.10
N HIS A 3 -15.18 0.01 6.17
CA HIS A 3 -13.83 0.56 6.28
C HIS A 3 -13.80 2.08 6.15
N ARG A 4 -12.97 2.73 6.95
CA ARG A 4 -12.67 4.16 6.92
C ARG A 4 -11.20 4.39 6.65
N LEU A 5 -10.87 5.44 5.90
CA LEU A 5 -9.49 5.78 5.61
C LEU A 5 -8.75 6.18 6.89
N TYR A 6 -7.62 5.54 7.17
CA TYR A 6 -6.73 5.91 8.28
C TYR A 6 -5.55 6.75 7.79
N VAL A 7 -4.90 6.33 6.70
CA VAL A 7 -3.87 7.14 6.02
C VAL A 7 -3.85 6.84 4.52
N GLU A 8 -3.57 7.85 3.70
CA GLU A 8 -3.30 7.75 2.27
C GLU A 8 -2.03 8.52 1.96
N ARG A 9 -1.02 7.86 1.39
CA ARG A 9 0.24 8.49 0.97
C ARG A 9 0.73 7.88 -0.33
N GLU A 10 1.43 8.68 -1.11
CA GLU A 10 2.22 8.22 -2.24
C GLU A 10 3.61 7.85 -1.71
N VAL A 11 4.03 6.60 -1.90
CA VAL A 11 5.21 6.02 -1.25
C VAL A 11 6.16 5.46 -2.32
N PRO A 12 7.46 5.80 -2.27
CA PRO A 12 8.45 5.19 -3.14
C PRO A 12 8.68 3.74 -2.69
N LEU A 13 8.29 2.78 -3.52
CA LEU A 13 8.49 1.36 -3.30
C LEU A 13 9.37 0.78 -4.39
N GLU A 14 10.31 -0.08 -4.02
CA GLU A 14 11.08 -0.84 -5.00
C GLU A 14 10.23 -2.01 -5.49
N VAL A 15 9.95 -2.04 -6.79
CA VAL A 15 9.15 -3.06 -7.45
C VAL A 15 10.08 -4.07 -8.11
N ARG A 16 9.90 -5.35 -7.77
CA ARG A 16 10.69 -6.48 -8.31
C ARG A 16 9.77 -7.57 -8.87
N ALA A 17 10.13 -8.11 -10.02
CA ALA A 17 9.51 -9.32 -10.55
C ALA A 17 10.17 -10.58 -9.94
N TYR A 18 9.40 -11.62 -9.68
CA TYR A 18 9.95 -12.91 -9.23
C TYR A 18 10.41 -13.76 -10.42
N ASP A 19 11.72 -13.96 -10.54
CA ASP A 19 12.36 -14.79 -11.59
C ASP A 19 12.26 -16.31 -11.31
N GLY A 20 12.26 -16.73 -10.04
CA GLY A 20 12.26 -18.16 -9.68
C GLY A 20 13.62 -18.73 -9.25
N ALA A 21 14.71 -17.97 -9.29
CA ALA A 21 15.98 -18.35 -8.69
C ALA A 21 16.26 -17.63 -7.35
N ASN A 22 16.98 -18.31 -6.45
CA ASN A 22 17.45 -17.78 -5.18
C ASN A 22 18.14 -16.41 -5.34
N PHE A 23 17.71 -15.45 -4.52
CA PHE A 23 18.10 -14.03 -4.49
C PHE A 23 17.74 -13.23 -5.76
N PRO A 24 17.13 -12.04 -5.63
CA PRO A 24 16.86 -11.19 -6.79
C PRO A 24 18.19 -10.64 -7.33
N THR A 25 18.60 -11.10 -8.51
CA THR A 25 19.72 -10.56 -9.27
C THR A 25 19.34 -9.30 -10.07
N GLU A 26 18.04 -9.04 -10.25
CA GLU A 26 17.55 -7.83 -10.90
C GLU A 26 17.34 -6.70 -9.87
N VAL A 27 18.02 -5.58 -10.12
CA VAL A 27 17.76 -4.30 -9.44
C VAL A 27 16.32 -3.90 -9.80
N GLY A 28 15.43 -3.82 -8.82
CA GLY A 28 14.06 -3.39 -9.04
C GLY A 28 13.98 -1.91 -9.44
N SER A 29 12.87 -1.51 -10.03
CA SER A 29 12.59 -0.09 -10.27
C SER A 29 11.90 0.54 -9.08
N VAL A 30 12.33 1.74 -8.67
CA VAL A 30 11.59 2.51 -7.67
C VAL A 30 10.38 3.15 -8.34
N GLU A 31 9.19 2.80 -7.86
CA GLU A 31 7.93 3.36 -8.32
C GLU A 31 7.23 4.11 -7.18
N SER A 32 6.62 5.24 -7.52
CA SER A 32 5.78 5.99 -6.60
C SER A 32 4.37 5.39 -6.62
N LEU A 33 4.01 4.66 -5.56
CA LEU A 33 2.74 3.94 -5.46
C LEU A 33 1.84 4.55 -4.40
N GLN A 34 0.54 4.65 -4.69
CA GLN A 34 -0.44 5.16 -3.74
C GLN A 34 -0.84 4.05 -2.77
N VAL A 35 -0.49 4.21 -1.49
CA VAL A 35 -0.77 3.29 -0.40
C VAL A 35 -1.86 3.87 0.51
N LYS A 36 -2.93 3.11 0.70
CA LYS A 36 -4.03 3.43 1.62
C LYS A 36 -4.09 2.40 2.73
N VAL A 37 -4.16 2.86 3.97
CA VAL A 37 -4.52 2.03 5.12
C VAL A 37 -5.94 2.37 5.51
N LEU A 38 -6.81 1.37 5.58
CA LEU A 38 -8.21 1.48 5.95
C LEU A 38 -8.50 0.60 7.16
N VAL A 39 -9.41 1.05 8.02
CA VAL A 39 -9.80 0.36 9.25
C VAL A 39 -11.32 0.20 9.28
N ALA A 40 -11.79 -1.03 9.51
CA ALA A 40 -13.18 -1.28 9.90
C ALA A 40 -13.30 -1.35 11.43
N GLY A 41 -14.40 -0.81 11.97
CA GLY A 41 -14.55 -0.63 13.41
C GLY A 41 -13.89 0.67 13.92
N GLU A 42 -13.52 0.68 15.20
CA GLU A 42 -12.85 1.82 15.83
C GLU A 42 -11.33 1.67 15.72
N ILE A 43 -10.58 2.77 15.55
CA ILE A 43 -9.11 2.71 15.41
C ILE A 43 -8.44 1.99 16.60
N LYS A 44 -8.95 2.19 17.82
CA LYS A 44 -8.42 1.53 19.03
C LYS A 44 -8.92 0.10 19.23
N ARG A 45 -9.94 -0.31 18.48
CA ARG A 45 -10.57 -1.63 18.57
C ARG A 45 -10.98 -2.09 17.17
N PRO A 46 -10.01 -2.28 16.26
CA PRO A 46 -10.29 -2.56 14.86
C PRO A 46 -10.88 -3.96 14.72
N GLU A 47 -11.83 -4.10 13.81
CA GLU A 47 -12.37 -5.39 13.40
C GLU A 47 -11.53 -5.99 12.26
N SER A 48 -11.18 -5.15 11.29
CA SER A 48 -10.25 -5.48 10.22
C SER A 48 -9.41 -4.27 9.82
N ILE A 49 -8.19 -4.55 9.33
CA ILE A 49 -7.28 -3.56 8.77
C ILE A 49 -6.96 -3.98 7.35
N LYS A 50 -7.09 -3.04 6.42
CA LYS A 50 -6.88 -3.23 4.99
C LYS A 50 -5.83 -2.28 4.47
N ILE A 51 -4.95 -2.77 3.63
CA ILE A 51 -3.99 -1.96 2.88
C ILE A 51 -4.29 -2.14 1.41
N GLU A 52 -4.47 -1.04 0.70
CA GLU A 52 -4.64 -1.01 -0.75
C GLU A 52 -3.44 -0.30 -1.37
N ILE A 53 -2.85 -0.91 -2.39
CA ILE A 53 -1.75 -0.31 -3.17
C ILE A 53 -2.22 -0.17 -4.61
N THR A 54 -2.12 1.05 -5.13
CA THR A 54 -2.52 1.41 -6.49
C THR A 54 -1.42 2.18 -7.20
N SER A 55 -1.41 2.11 -8.54
CA SER A 55 -0.51 2.91 -9.39
C SER A 55 -1.30 4.01 -10.12
N GLU A 56 -0.62 5.11 -10.43
CA GLU A 56 -1.11 6.12 -11.38
C GLU A 56 -0.73 5.78 -12.81
N ASN A 57 0.38 5.07 -13.01
CA ASN A 57 0.90 4.67 -14.31
C ASN A 57 0.21 3.41 -14.86
N ASN A 58 -0.23 2.52 -13.96
CA ASN A 58 -1.00 1.33 -14.32
C ASN A 58 -2.35 1.31 -13.58
N LEU A 59 -3.41 1.66 -14.29
CA LEU A 59 -4.78 1.71 -13.78
C LEU A 59 -5.30 0.36 -13.26
N PHE A 60 -4.82 -0.76 -13.80
CA PHE A 60 -5.23 -2.10 -13.35
C PHE A 60 -4.44 -2.60 -12.14
N PHE A 61 -3.41 -1.86 -11.72
CA PHE A 61 -2.64 -2.18 -10.54
C PHE A 61 -3.47 -1.84 -9.29
N HIS A 62 -4.00 -2.88 -8.66
CA HIS A 62 -4.73 -2.78 -7.40
C HIS A 62 -4.49 -4.04 -6.57
N TYR A 63 -3.64 -3.92 -5.55
CA TYR A 63 -3.28 -5.02 -4.65
C TYR A 63 -3.80 -4.75 -3.26
N VAL A 64 -4.33 -5.78 -2.62
CA VAL A 64 -4.96 -5.69 -1.31
C VAL A 64 -4.31 -6.68 -0.35
N HIS A 65 -4.04 -6.18 0.85
CA HIS A 65 -3.78 -6.98 2.04
C HIS A 65 -4.89 -6.66 3.04
N GLU A 66 -5.59 -7.65 3.55
CA GLU A 66 -6.63 -7.46 4.56
C GLU A 66 -6.43 -8.47 5.68
N MET A 67 -6.54 -8.00 6.91
CA MET A 67 -6.28 -8.79 8.10
C MET A 67 -7.32 -8.50 9.17
N ASN A 68 -7.81 -9.56 9.81
CA ASN A 68 -8.59 -9.49 11.04
C ASN A 68 -7.71 -9.93 12.23
N LYS A 69 -8.30 -9.99 13.42
CA LYS A 69 -7.56 -10.35 14.64
C LYS A 69 -6.95 -11.75 14.57
N GLU A 70 -7.68 -12.73 14.04
CA GLU A 70 -7.21 -14.11 13.94
C GLU A 70 -6.03 -14.24 12.96
N GLY A 71 -6.16 -13.73 11.74
CA GLY A 71 -5.08 -13.79 10.76
C GLY A 71 -3.85 -12.99 11.18
N PHE A 72 -4.05 -11.89 11.92
CA PHE A 72 -2.94 -11.13 12.47
C PHE A 72 -2.17 -11.94 13.50
N ALA A 73 -2.84 -12.71 14.36
CA ALA A 73 -2.18 -13.53 15.37
C ALA A 73 -1.23 -14.56 14.72
N GLU A 74 -1.67 -15.22 13.65
CA GLU A 74 -0.83 -16.15 12.88
C GLU A 74 0.37 -15.45 12.24
N MET A 75 0.16 -14.28 11.63
CA MET A 75 1.23 -13.49 11.03
C MET A 75 2.23 -12.98 12.09
N ALA A 76 1.72 -12.51 13.23
CA ALA A 76 2.51 -12.01 14.34
C ALA A 76 3.38 -13.11 14.93
N GLU A 77 2.86 -14.32 15.10
CA GLU A 77 3.65 -15.48 15.53
C GLU A 77 4.72 -15.82 14.48
N ALA A 78 4.35 -15.93 13.21
CA ALA A 78 5.26 -16.29 12.13
C ALA A 78 6.42 -15.29 11.96
N GLN A 79 6.17 -14.01 12.20
CA GLN A 79 7.15 -12.92 12.05
C GLN A 79 7.69 -12.39 13.39
N ARG A 80 7.34 -13.04 14.50
CA ARG A 80 7.78 -12.69 15.87
C ARG A 80 7.46 -11.24 16.25
N LEU A 81 6.28 -10.75 15.88
CA LEU A 81 5.78 -9.45 16.30
C LEU A 81 5.28 -9.53 17.75
N VAL A 82 5.57 -8.49 18.53
CA VAL A 82 5.23 -8.42 19.96
C VAL A 82 4.07 -7.44 20.23
N ILE A 83 3.41 -6.95 19.18
CA ILE A 83 2.34 -5.95 19.29
C ILE A 83 0.97 -6.61 19.21
N ASP A 84 -0.03 -5.90 19.71
CA ASP A 84 -1.42 -6.32 19.62
C ASP A 84 -2.04 -5.92 18.28
N PHE A 85 -3.15 -6.56 17.88
CA PHE A 85 -3.86 -6.20 16.64
C PHE A 85 -4.32 -4.73 16.63
N ALA A 86 -4.64 -4.16 17.79
CA ALA A 86 -5.02 -2.75 17.92
C ALA A 86 -3.88 -1.78 17.54
N GLU A 87 -2.62 -2.22 17.63
CA GLU A 87 -1.44 -1.43 17.28
C GLU A 87 -1.00 -1.62 15.83
N TYR A 88 -1.51 -2.66 15.15
CA TYR A 88 -1.08 -3.04 13.80
C TYR A 88 -1.25 -1.89 12.80
N GLY A 89 -2.40 -1.20 12.82
CA GLY A 89 -2.65 -0.07 11.93
C GLY A 89 -1.64 1.06 12.13
N SER A 90 -1.30 1.37 13.38
CA SER A 90 -0.32 2.41 13.71
C SER A 90 1.12 1.97 13.38
N LEU A 91 1.45 0.68 13.48
CA LEU A 91 2.72 0.14 12.98
C LEU A 91 2.85 0.38 11.47
N LEU A 92 1.83 0.03 10.68
CA LEU A 92 1.84 0.23 9.22
C LEU A 92 2.05 1.70 8.85
N VAL A 93 1.33 2.62 9.52
CA VAL A 93 1.48 4.07 9.30
C VAL A 93 2.91 4.52 9.60
N ARG A 94 3.54 4.00 10.67
CA ARG A 94 4.94 4.32 11.02
C ARG A 94 5.91 3.80 9.96
N LEU A 95 5.77 2.55 9.53
CA LEU A 95 6.64 1.95 8.50
C LEU A 95 6.55 2.73 7.18
N ILE A 96 5.33 3.06 6.75
CA ILE A 96 5.09 3.92 5.56
C ILE A 96 5.77 5.29 5.74
N ALA A 97 5.60 5.92 6.91
CA ALA A 97 6.20 7.22 7.19
C ALA A 97 7.74 7.17 7.21
N SER A 98 8.35 6.06 7.68
CA SER A 98 9.79 5.86 7.66
C SER A 98 10.34 5.75 6.24
N CYS A 99 9.67 4.98 5.36
CA CYS A 99 10.05 4.91 3.94
C CYS A 99 10.02 6.27 3.23
N LEU A 100 9.14 7.18 3.67
CA LEU A 100 9.05 8.53 3.12
C LEU A 100 10.12 9.48 3.65
N LYS A 101 10.41 9.42 4.94
CA LYS A 101 11.31 10.36 5.61
C LYS A 101 12.78 9.99 5.43
N GLU A 102 13.07 8.70 5.40
CA GLU A 102 14.43 8.16 5.46
C GLU A 102 14.63 7.02 4.43
N PRO A 103 14.44 7.28 3.11
CA PRO A 103 14.41 6.24 2.08
C PRO A 103 15.74 5.47 1.91
N GLN A 104 16.85 6.00 2.43
CA GLN A 104 18.15 5.32 2.44
C GLN A 104 18.28 4.31 3.60
N ALA A 105 17.53 4.53 4.69
CA ALA A 105 17.53 3.71 5.89
C ALA A 105 16.32 2.76 5.95
N PHE A 106 15.18 3.14 5.38
CA PHE A 106 13.96 2.35 5.36
C PHE A 106 13.42 2.20 3.95
N LEU A 107 13.25 0.95 3.53
CA LEU A 107 12.86 0.57 2.18
C LEU A 107 11.56 -0.23 2.25
N GLY A 108 10.65 0.02 1.30
CA GLY A 108 9.54 -0.88 1.03
C GLY A 108 9.79 -1.60 -0.29
N VAL A 109 9.90 -2.92 -0.28
CA VAL A 109 10.18 -3.73 -1.45
C VAL A 109 8.98 -4.60 -1.78
N MET A 110 8.35 -4.37 -2.92
CA MET A 110 7.21 -5.12 -3.41
C MET A 110 7.68 -6.15 -4.45
N VAL A 111 7.56 -7.44 -4.12
CA VAL A 111 7.94 -8.56 -4.97
C VAL A 111 6.69 -9.23 -5.52
N PHE A 112 6.55 -9.27 -6.85
CA PHE A 112 5.42 -9.92 -7.52
C PHE A 112 5.73 -11.37 -7.80
N THR A 113 4.94 -12.30 -7.26
CA THR A 113 5.07 -13.72 -7.56
C THR A 113 4.21 -14.10 -8.77
N ARG A 114 4.34 -15.35 -9.21
CA ARG A 114 3.34 -15.94 -10.11
C ARG A 114 1.97 -15.94 -9.40
N ASP A 115 0.90 -15.97 -10.18
CA ASP A 115 -0.50 -16.09 -9.71
C ASP A 115 -1.13 -14.85 -9.06
N LYS A 116 -0.80 -13.64 -9.54
CA LYS A 116 -1.41 -12.38 -9.07
C LYS A 116 -1.23 -12.13 -7.56
N ALA A 117 -0.27 -12.79 -6.94
CA ALA A 117 0.13 -12.54 -5.57
C ALA A 117 1.37 -11.62 -5.55
N ALA A 118 1.49 -10.87 -4.46
CA ALA A 118 2.64 -10.02 -4.22
C ALA A 118 2.99 -10.06 -2.74
N ARG A 119 4.23 -9.72 -2.43
CA ARG A 119 4.71 -9.56 -1.06
C ARG A 119 5.34 -8.18 -0.92
N LEU A 120 4.97 -7.45 0.12
CA LEU A 120 5.61 -6.18 0.48
C LEU A 120 6.44 -6.41 1.74
N ASP A 121 7.74 -6.20 1.62
CA ASP A 121 8.69 -6.29 2.73
C ASP A 121 9.13 -4.87 3.12
N PHE A 122 8.93 -4.51 4.38
CA PHE A 122 9.54 -3.32 4.98
C PHE A 122 10.90 -3.71 5.53
N ILE A 123 11.95 -3.05 5.06
CA ILE A 123 13.34 -3.40 5.34
C ILE A 123 14.07 -2.18 5.90
N GLN A 124 14.85 -2.39 6.95
CA GLN A 124 15.78 -1.40 7.47
C GLN A 124 17.20 -1.70 7.01
N ASN A 125 17.88 -0.70 6.46
CA ASN A 125 19.29 -0.74 6.14
C ASN A 125 20.09 -0.27 7.37
N MET A 126 20.83 -1.19 7.97
CA MET A 126 21.73 -0.93 9.11
C MET A 126 23.20 -0.78 8.67
N GLU A 127 23.42 -0.24 7.46
CA GLU A 127 24.71 -0.06 6.76
C GLU A 127 25.41 -1.35 6.31
N HIS A 128 25.56 -2.31 7.22
CA HIS A 128 26.25 -3.58 6.97
C HIS A 128 25.29 -4.77 6.86
N LYS A 129 23.98 -4.53 7.06
CA LYS A 129 22.94 -5.56 7.03
C LYS A 129 21.58 -4.95 6.72
N PHE A 130 20.81 -5.64 5.89
CA PHE A 130 19.39 -5.41 5.73
C PHE A 130 18.60 -6.29 6.71
N VAL A 131 17.68 -5.67 7.44
CA VAL A 131 16.81 -6.35 8.41
C VAL A 131 15.37 -6.17 7.98
N GLU A 132 14.67 -7.27 7.73
CA GLU A 132 13.22 -7.25 7.48
C GLU A 132 12.50 -6.90 8.80
N LEU A 133 11.66 -5.87 8.75
CA LEU A 133 10.84 -5.40 9.87
C LEU A 133 9.44 -6.01 9.86
N LEU A 134 8.86 -6.17 8.67
CA LEU A 134 7.50 -6.69 8.46
C LEU A 134 7.34 -7.13 7.01
N SER A 135 6.74 -8.31 6.80
CA SER A 135 6.41 -8.86 5.49
C SER A 135 4.90 -9.06 5.34
N LEU A 136 4.32 -8.53 4.26
CA LEU A 136 2.88 -8.53 4.04
C LEU A 136 2.53 -9.23 2.74
N LYS A 137 1.57 -10.16 2.79
CA LYS A 137 1.05 -10.82 1.60
C LYS A 137 -0.09 -10.01 1.00
N PHE A 138 0.00 -9.75 -0.29
CA PHE A 138 -0.98 -9.04 -1.09
C PHE A 138 -1.52 -9.93 -2.19
N VAL A 139 -2.76 -9.69 -2.58
CA VAL A 139 -3.39 -10.31 -3.74
C VAL A 139 -3.94 -9.24 -4.67
N ALA A 140 -3.82 -9.45 -5.97
CA ALA A 140 -4.46 -8.57 -6.93
C ALA A 140 -5.97 -8.66 -6.77
N SER A 141 -6.64 -7.51 -6.83
CA SER A 141 -8.09 -7.48 -6.72
C SER A 141 -8.77 -8.08 -7.95
N PRO A 142 -9.97 -8.65 -7.79
CA PRO A 142 -10.78 -9.11 -8.92
C PRO A 142 -11.11 -7.97 -9.89
N ASP A 143 -11.27 -8.30 -11.17
CA ASP A 143 -11.52 -7.33 -12.25
C ASP A 143 -12.75 -6.44 -11.98
N GLU A 144 -13.78 -6.97 -11.32
CA GLU A 144 -14.97 -6.19 -10.93
C GLU A 144 -14.62 -5.09 -9.92
N VAL A 145 -13.80 -5.40 -8.92
CA VAL A 145 -13.33 -4.44 -7.92
C VAL A 145 -12.45 -3.38 -8.58
N VAL A 146 -11.53 -3.81 -9.46
CA VAL A 146 -10.68 -2.90 -10.24
C VAL A 146 -11.55 -1.96 -11.09
N ARG A 147 -12.53 -2.50 -11.83
CA ARG A 147 -13.43 -1.69 -12.65
C ARG A 147 -14.21 -0.66 -11.82
N ARG A 148 -14.74 -1.05 -10.67
CA ARG A 148 -15.45 -0.14 -9.75
C ARG A 148 -14.52 0.97 -9.24
N CYS A 149 -13.29 0.62 -8.85
CA CYS A 149 -12.28 1.57 -8.41
C CYS A 149 -11.91 2.55 -9.54
N LEU A 150 -11.76 2.04 -10.77
CA LEU A 150 -11.49 2.87 -11.95
C LEU A 150 -12.62 3.81 -12.28
N THR A 151 -13.87 3.34 -12.26
CA THR A 151 -15.03 4.22 -12.46
C THR A 151 -15.07 5.33 -11.41
N TYR A 152 -14.79 5.02 -10.14
CA TYR A 152 -14.72 6.03 -9.09
C TYR A 152 -13.60 7.04 -9.31
N ARG A 153 -12.36 6.59 -9.54
CA ARG A 153 -11.19 7.46 -9.80
C ARG A 153 -11.42 8.37 -11.01
N TYR A 154 -11.95 7.80 -12.10
CA TYR A 154 -12.29 8.53 -13.32
C TYR A 154 -13.34 9.62 -13.06
N ASN A 155 -14.44 9.27 -12.41
CA ASN A 155 -15.50 10.24 -12.11
C ASN A 155 -15.02 11.36 -11.19
N ASN A 156 -14.18 11.04 -10.20
CA ASN A 156 -13.59 12.02 -9.31
C ASN A 156 -12.67 13.00 -10.07
N ALA A 157 -11.78 12.48 -10.93
CA ALA A 157 -10.91 13.30 -11.78
C ALA A 157 -11.72 14.19 -12.73
N LYS A 158 -12.74 13.64 -13.39
CA LYS A 158 -13.64 14.36 -14.30
C LYS A 158 -14.35 15.51 -13.57
N SER A 159 -14.89 15.27 -12.37
CA SER A 159 -15.55 16.30 -11.56
C SER A 159 -14.58 17.40 -11.13
N LYS A 160 -13.37 17.05 -10.69
CA LYS A 160 -12.32 18.04 -10.34
C LYS A 160 -11.93 18.89 -11.55
N LEU A 161 -11.76 18.27 -12.71
CA LEU A 161 -11.43 18.98 -13.96
C LEU A 161 -12.52 19.98 -14.33
N ALA A 162 -13.79 19.58 -14.28
CA ALA A 162 -14.92 20.46 -14.59
C ALA A 162 -14.96 21.69 -13.67
N ILE A 163 -14.71 21.49 -12.36
CA ILE A 163 -14.64 22.59 -11.39
C ILE A 163 -13.48 23.55 -11.70
N LEU A 164 -12.29 23.01 -12.02
CA LEU A 164 -11.13 23.83 -12.34
C LEU A 164 -11.30 24.61 -13.64
N GLN A 165 -11.92 24.00 -14.66
CA GLN A 165 -12.25 24.66 -15.92
C GLN A 165 -13.24 25.81 -15.71
N ALA A 166 -14.28 25.60 -14.90
CA ALA A 166 -15.24 26.65 -14.57
C ALA A 166 -14.54 27.85 -13.89
N LYS A 167 -13.68 27.58 -12.89
CA LYS A 167 -12.89 28.63 -12.22
C LYS A 167 -11.97 29.39 -13.17
N MET A 168 -11.32 28.69 -14.11
CA MET A 168 -10.47 29.35 -15.11
C MET A 168 -11.28 30.25 -16.05
N ALA A 169 -12.48 29.83 -16.45
CA ALA A 169 -13.36 30.64 -17.28
C ALA A 169 -13.78 31.93 -16.55
N ASP A 170 -14.12 31.82 -15.25
CA ASP A 170 -14.49 32.98 -14.43
C ASP A 170 -13.32 33.98 -14.28
N VAL A 171 -12.08 33.49 -14.09
CA VAL A 171 -10.89 34.35 -13.99
C VAL A 171 -10.54 35.02 -15.33
N ASN A 172 -10.68 34.31 -16.45
CA ASN A 172 -10.42 34.89 -17.77
C ASN A 172 -11.51 35.88 -18.23
N ALA A 173 -12.67 35.89 -17.57
CA ALA A 173 -13.77 36.80 -17.85
C ALA A 173 -13.71 38.10 -17.01
N LEU A 174 -12.74 38.22 -16.09
CA LEU A 174 -12.40 39.42 -15.31
C LEU A 174 -11.25 40.19 -15.96
#